data_AF-A0A955KGP3-F1
#
_entry.id   AF-A0A955KGP3-F1
#
_cell.length_a   1.000
_cell.length_b   1.000
_cell.length_c   1.000
_cell.angle_alpha   90.00
_cell.angle_beta   90.00
_cell.angle_gamma   90.00
#
_symmetry.space_group_name_H-M   'P 1'
#
loop_
_entity.id
_entity.type
_entity.pdbx_description
1 polymer ?
#
loop_
_entity_poly.entity_id
_entity_poly.type
_entity_poly.pdbx_seq_one_letter_code
_entity_poly.pdbx_strand_id
1 'polypeptide(L)'
;RIHLMAQYYDIDEIETGDKISFKKTQEDRDNEKLALETVIKKLPEHIQSNVSKLLSEYGEQESYEARFVKALDKLEPVFHMYDDNGSAWLKSVKATRQMHMDTKEKYLEGFPILQRVSQVMGDHYEKEGFYYTES
;
A
#
# COMPACT_ATOMS: atom_id res chain seq x y z
N ARG A 1 5.86 16.85 -7.54
CA ARG A 1 4.58 16.10 -7.58
C ARG A 1 4.65 14.81 -6.77
N ILE A 2 5.67 13.95 -6.97
CA ILE A 2 5.90 12.71 -6.18
C ILE A 2 5.71 12.89 -4.67
N HIS A 3 6.41 13.84 -4.04
CA HIS A 3 6.28 14.08 -2.58
C HIS A 3 4.85 14.38 -2.10
N LEU A 4 4.07 15.16 -2.85
CA LEU A 4 2.68 15.47 -2.48
C LEU A 4 1.81 14.23 -2.62
N MET A 5 2.01 13.45 -3.68
CA MET A 5 1.24 12.22 -3.87
C MET A 5 1.56 11.22 -2.76
N ALA A 6 2.85 11.03 -2.43
CA ALA A 6 3.28 10.23 -1.29
C ALA A 6 2.72 10.75 0.05
N GLN A 7 2.49 12.05 0.19
CA GLN A 7 1.92 12.64 1.41
C GLN A 7 0.41 12.41 1.55
N TYR A 8 -0.32 12.33 0.43
CA TYR A 8 -1.78 12.35 0.44
C TYR A 8 -2.44 11.03 0.05
N TYR A 9 -1.69 10.05 -0.47
CA TYR A 9 -2.31 8.89 -1.13
C TYR A 9 -3.24 8.05 -0.27
N ASP A 10 -3.02 8.04 1.06
CA ASP A 10 -3.83 7.34 2.08
C ASP A 10 -4.59 8.31 3.00
N ILE A 11 -4.86 9.55 2.54
CA ILE A 11 -5.52 10.55 3.39
C ILE A 11 -6.95 10.12 3.81
N ASP A 12 -7.60 9.23 3.06
CA ASP A 12 -8.91 8.66 3.39
C ASP A 12 -8.86 7.75 4.63
N GLU A 13 -7.71 7.17 4.97
CA GLU A 13 -7.54 6.34 6.16
C GLU A 13 -7.76 7.08 7.48
N ILE A 14 -7.79 8.43 7.45
CA ILE A 14 -8.21 9.25 8.59
C ILE A 14 -9.66 8.91 9.01
N GLU A 15 -10.51 8.49 8.07
CA GLU A 15 -11.90 8.12 8.35
C GLU A 15 -12.09 6.61 8.51
N THR A 16 -11.34 5.78 7.78
CA THR A 16 -11.55 4.31 7.76
C THR A 16 -10.60 3.53 8.66
N GLY A 17 -9.47 4.12 9.05
CA GLY A 17 -8.30 3.41 9.55
C GLY A 17 -7.60 2.59 8.47
N ASP A 18 -6.36 2.18 8.77
CA ASP A 18 -5.58 1.27 7.91
C ASP A 18 -6.21 -0.14 7.90
N LYS A 19 -6.28 -0.71 6.70
CA LYS A 19 -6.80 -2.06 6.46
C LYS A 19 -5.80 -2.87 5.64
N ILE A 20 -5.49 -4.06 6.17
CA ILE A 20 -4.57 -5.00 5.52
C ILE A 20 -5.06 -5.33 4.10
N SER A 21 -4.21 -5.02 3.11
CA SER A 21 -4.56 -5.07 1.67
C SER A 21 -5.24 -6.37 1.23
N PHE A 22 -4.76 -7.55 1.67
CA PHE A 22 -5.32 -8.85 1.29
C PHE A 22 -6.57 -9.27 2.09
N LYS A 23 -6.98 -8.48 3.09
CA LYS A 23 -8.22 -8.68 3.85
C LYS A 23 -9.35 -7.71 3.44
N LYS A 24 -9.06 -6.73 2.58
CA LYS A 24 -10.06 -5.74 2.13
C LYS A 24 -11.19 -6.41 1.34
N THR A 25 -12.40 -6.28 1.86
CA THR A 25 -13.67 -6.68 1.23
C THR A 25 -14.12 -5.64 0.19
N GLN A 26 -15.22 -5.91 -0.53
CA GLN A 26 -15.81 -4.91 -1.41
C GLN A 26 -16.40 -3.74 -0.64
N GLU A 27 -17.06 -4.02 0.49
CA GLU A 27 -17.59 -3.00 1.39
C GLU A 27 -16.49 -2.06 1.92
N ASP A 28 -15.29 -2.60 2.20
CA ASP A 28 -14.14 -1.77 2.59
C ASP A 28 -13.76 -0.78 1.50
N ARG A 29 -13.73 -1.22 0.23
CA ARG A 29 -13.38 -0.36 -0.92
C ARG A 29 -14.45 0.71 -1.17
N ASP A 30 -15.71 0.35 -1.01
CA ASP A 30 -16.82 1.30 -1.17
C ASP A 30 -16.78 2.37 -0.06
N ASN A 31 -16.46 1.95 1.17
CA ASN A 31 -16.27 2.87 2.30
C ASN A 31 -15.04 3.77 2.14
N GLU A 32 -13.91 3.27 1.63
CA GLU A 32 -12.72 4.08 1.30
C GLU A 32 -13.04 5.16 0.27
N LYS A 33 -13.86 4.84 -0.74
CA LYS A 33 -14.31 5.84 -1.72
C LYS A 33 -15.13 6.96 -1.08
N LEU A 34 -16.07 6.62 -0.18
CA LEU A 34 -16.87 7.60 0.55
C LEU A 34 -16.02 8.43 1.53
N ALA A 35 -15.05 7.79 2.17
CA ALA A 35 -14.08 8.44 3.05
C ALA A 35 -13.24 9.45 2.30
N LEU A 36 -12.73 9.10 1.12
CA LEU A 36 -11.97 10.01 0.27
C LEU A 36 -12.79 11.26 -0.10
N GLU A 37 -14.05 11.09 -0.53
CA GLU A 37 -14.94 12.22 -0.80
C GLU A 37 -15.17 13.10 0.43
N THR A 38 -15.30 12.49 1.61
CA THR A 38 -15.48 13.18 2.89
C THR A 38 -14.25 13.98 3.27
N VAL A 39 -13.06 13.40 3.17
CA VAL A 39 -11.79 14.05 3.49
C VAL A 39 -11.51 15.21 2.56
N ILE A 40 -11.72 15.05 1.24
CA ILE A 40 -11.55 16.14 0.27
C ILE A 40 -12.43 17.35 0.64
N LYS A 41 -13.69 17.12 1.04
CA LYS A 41 -14.60 18.21 1.45
C LYS A 41 -14.14 18.92 2.73
N LYS A 42 -13.37 18.25 3.60
CA LYS A 42 -12.82 18.82 4.85
C LYS A 42 -11.55 19.65 4.62
N LEU A 43 -10.88 19.51 3.47
CA LEU A 43 -9.69 20.30 3.16
C LEU A 43 -10.05 21.78 2.88
N PRO A 44 -9.12 22.73 3.08
CA PRO A 44 -9.30 24.11 2.65
C PRO A 44 -9.69 24.20 1.16
N GLU A 45 -10.72 24.99 0.84
CA GLU A 45 -11.32 25.07 -0.51
C GLU A 45 -10.28 25.25 -1.63
N HIS A 46 -9.28 26.08 -1.38
CA HIS A 46 -8.23 26.41 -2.36
C HIS A 46 -7.31 25.23 -2.74
N ILE A 47 -7.27 24.13 -1.97
CA ILE A 47 -6.48 22.93 -2.30
C ILE A 47 -7.32 21.73 -2.74
N GLN A 48 -8.64 21.73 -2.51
CA GLN A 48 -9.51 20.57 -2.76
C GLN A 48 -9.38 20.02 -4.19
N SER A 49 -9.45 20.89 -5.20
CA SER A 49 -9.36 20.48 -6.61
C SER A 49 -8.01 19.87 -6.95
N ASN A 50 -6.92 20.42 -6.41
CA ASN A 50 -5.57 19.92 -6.68
C ASN A 50 -5.33 18.56 -6.04
N VAL A 51 -5.76 18.38 -4.78
CA VAL A 51 -5.64 17.09 -4.08
C VAL A 51 -6.55 16.04 -4.72
N SER A 52 -7.78 16.39 -5.08
CA SER A 52 -8.70 15.48 -5.78
C SER A 52 -8.12 14.95 -7.10
N LYS A 53 -7.54 15.83 -7.93
CA LYS A 53 -6.87 15.41 -9.18
C LYS A 53 -5.66 14.52 -8.91
N LEU A 54 -4.86 14.85 -7.90
CA LEU A 54 -3.67 14.10 -7.52
C LEU A 54 -4.03 12.67 -7.07
N LEU A 55 -5.11 12.51 -6.31
CA LEU A 55 -5.56 11.22 -5.80
C LEU A 55 -6.27 10.39 -6.88
N SER A 56 -6.99 11.02 -7.81
CA SER A 56 -7.50 10.33 -9.01
C SER A 56 -6.35 9.75 -9.82
N GLU A 57 -5.36 10.58 -10.16
CA GLU A 57 -4.16 10.17 -10.91
C GLU A 57 -3.40 9.02 -10.22
N TYR A 58 -3.29 9.06 -8.88
CA TYR A 58 -2.69 7.98 -8.10
C TYR A 58 -3.51 6.68 -8.17
N GLY A 59 -4.82 6.76 -7.96
CA GLY A 59 -5.73 5.61 -7.97
C GLY A 59 -5.84 4.94 -9.34
N GLU A 60 -5.89 5.75 -10.40
CA GLU A 60 -5.93 5.30 -11.81
C GLU A 60 -4.55 4.89 -12.33
N GLN A 61 -3.48 5.21 -11.60
CA GLN A 61 -2.09 4.91 -11.94
C GLN A 61 -1.67 5.46 -13.32
N GLU A 62 -2.20 6.62 -13.72
CA GLU A 62 -2.09 7.14 -15.09
C GLU A 62 -0.66 7.55 -15.45
N SER A 63 0.03 8.22 -14.53
CA SER A 63 1.35 8.79 -14.77
C SER A 63 2.49 7.88 -14.31
N TYR A 64 3.72 8.19 -14.76
CA TYR A 64 4.91 7.51 -14.25
C TYR A 64 5.13 7.79 -12.77
N GLU A 65 4.88 9.03 -12.32
CA GLU A 65 4.95 9.38 -10.91
C GLU A 65 3.92 8.63 -10.06
N ALA A 66 2.68 8.46 -10.53
CA ALA A 66 1.65 7.68 -9.84
C ALA A 66 2.04 6.22 -9.67
N ARG A 67 2.52 5.60 -10.75
CA ARG A 67 3.01 4.22 -10.70
C ARG A 67 4.22 4.07 -9.78
N PHE A 68 5.13 5.05 -9.79
CA PHE A 68 6.30 5.04 -8.91
C PHE A 68 5.91 5.17 -7.43
N VAL A 69 5.02 6.09 -7.08
CA VAL A 69 4.52 6.21 -5.70
C VAL A 69 3.78 4.94 -5.29
N LYS A 70 3.00 4.32 -6.19
CA LYS A 70 2.33 3.06 -5.90
C LYS A 70 3.32 1.91 -5.67
N ALA A 71 4.40 1.85 -6.43
CA ALA A 71 5.47 0.88 -6.23
C ALA A 71 6.16 1.06 -4.87
N LEU A 72 6.37 2.32 -4.45
CA LEU A 72 6.91 2.64 -3.12
C LEU A 72 5.94 2.27 -1.99
N ASP A 73 4.65 2.59 -2.12
CA ASP A 73 3.56 2.15 -1.20
C ASP A 73 3.61 0.63 -0.99
N LYS A 74 3.83 -0.14 -2.06
CA LYS A 74 3.94 -1.61 -1.95
C LYS A 74 5.24 -2.12 -1.36
N LEU A 75 6.31 -1.34 -1.41
CA LEU A 75 7.61 -1.75 -0.87
C LEU A 75 7.79 -1.32 0.59
N GLU A 76 7.20 -0.20 1.00
CA GLU A 76 7.37 0.37 2.34
C GLU A 76 7.07 -0.65 3.47
N PRO A 77 5.95 -1.40 3.44
CA PRO A 77 5.64 -2.35 4.50
C PRO A 77 6.65 -3.48 4.60
N VAL A 78 7.37 -3.78 3.51
CA VAL A 78 8.43 -4.78 3.54
C VAL A 78 9.47 -4.37 4.55
N PHE A 79 9.95 -3.12 4.53
CA PHE A 79 10.97 -2.67 5.48
C PHE A 79 10.46 -2.62 6.92
N HIS A 80 9.20 -2.21 7.12
CA HIS A 80 8.59 -2.18 8.45
C HIS A 80 8.41 -3.55 9.08
N MET A 81 8.21 -4.58 8.26
CA MET A 81 8.10 -5.95 8.76
C MET A 81 9.46 -6.60 9.06
N TYR A 82 10.59 -5.89 8.85
CA TYR A 82 11.93 -6.44 9.02
C TYR A 82 12.43 -6.45 10.46
N ASP A 83 11.62 -6.95 11.39
CA ASP A 83 12.01 -7.19 12.77
C ASP A 83 11.13 -8.30 13.40
N ASP A 84 11.42 -8.64 14.65
CA ASP A 84 10.69 -9.66 15.39
C ASP A 84 9.20 -9.30 15.57
N ASN A 85 8.88 -8.01 15.69
CA ASN A 85 7.51 -7.53 15.83
C ASN A 85 6.72 -7.70 14.52
N GLY A 86 7.36 -7.39 13.39
CA GLY A 86 6.82 -7.58 12.05
C GLY A 86 6.59 -9.05 11.75
N SER A 87 7.55 -9.92 12.09
CA SER A 87 7.38 -11.38 12.02
C SER A 87 6.19 -11.87 12.85
N ALA A 88 6.07 -11.43 14.11
CA ALA A 88 4.96 -11.78 14.97
C ALA A 88 3.61 -11.27 14.40
N TRP A 89 3.60 -10.05 13.87
CA TRP A 89 2.42 -9.45 13.26
C TRP A 89 1.98 -10.21 12.00
N LEU A 90 2.89 -10.50 11.07
CA LEU A 90 2.62 -11.28 9.85
C LEU A 90 1.99 -12.63 10.18
N LYS A 91 2.50 -13.32 11.20
CA LYS A 91 1.93 -14.59 11.69
C LYS A 91 0.54 -14.41 12.29
N SER A 92 0.34 -13.38 13.11
CA SER A 92 -0.97 -13.09 13.73
C SER A 92 -2.06 -12.85 12.69
N VAL A 93 -1.72 -12.24 11.56
CA VAL A 93 -2.66 -11.95 10.47
C VAL A 93 -2.75 -13.09 9.45
N LYS A 94 -2.01 -14.19 9.66
CA LYS A 94 -1.89 -15.35 8.77
C LYS A 94 -1.38 -15.00 7.37
N ALA A 95 -0.45 -14.05 7.26
CA ALA A 95 0.15 -13.69 5.99
C ALA A 95 1.06 -14.82 5.48
N THR A 96 0.77 -15.33 4.29
CA THR A 96 1.63 -16.30 3.57
C THR A 96 2.58 -15.58 2.63
N ARG A 97 3.63 -16.28 2.17
CA ARG A 97 4.54 -15.80 1.12
C ARG A 97 3.76 -15.38 -0.14
N GLN A 98 2.77 -16.18 -0.55
CA GLN A 98 1.96 -15.90 -1.74
C GLN A 98 1.15 -14.61 -1.59
N MET A 99 0.42 -14.44 -0.47
CA MET A 99 -0.33 -13.19 -0.20
C MET A 99 0.59 -11.97 -0.19
N HIS A 100 1.80 -12.13 0.34
CA HIS A 100 2.80 -11.07 0.36
C HIS A 100 3.25 -10.66 -1.07
N MET A 101 3.39 -11.61 -2.00
CA MET A 101 3.78 -11.36 -3.38
C MET A 101 2.63 -10.79 -4.23
N ASP A 102 1.44 -11.40 -4.15
CA ASP A 102 0.26 -11.04 -4.97
C ASP A 102 -0.16 -9.58 -4.80
N THR A 103 0.04 -9.04 -3.58
CA THR A 103 -0.30 -7.65 -3.26
C THR A 103 0.62 -6.60 -3.90
N LYS A 104 1.79 -7.02 -4.42
CA LYS A 104 2.87 -6.12 -4.86
C LYS A 104 3.25 -6.29 -6.32
N GLU A 105 3.28 -7.52 -6.83
CA GLU A 105 3.94 -7.86 -8.09
C GLU A 105 3.55 -6.95 -9.26
N LYS A 106 2.25 -6.80 -9.52
CA LYS A 106 1.74 -5.95 -10.61
C LYS A 106 2.14 -4.47 -10.49
N TYR A 107 2.38 -3.99 -9.27
CA TYR A 107 2.74 -2.59 -9.01
C TYR A 107 4.24 -2.33 -9.11
N LEU A 108 5.04 -3.40 -9.00
CA LEU A 108 6.50 -3.34 -9.14
C LEU A 108 6.94 -3.55 -10.60
N GLU A 109 6.02 -3.95 -11.48
CA GLU A 109 6.26 -4.06 -12.93
C GLU A 109 6.73 -2.70 -13.49
N GLY A 110 7.84 -2.69 -14.22
CA GLY A 110 8.48 -1.48 -14.73
C GLY A 110 9.48 -0.81 -13.77
N PHE A 111 9.65 -1.33 -12.55
CA PHE A 111 10.63 -0.83 -11.57
C PHE A 111 11.60 -1.95 -11.13
N PRO A 112 12.58 -2.34 -11.97
CA PRO A 112 13.38 -3.55 -11.77
C PRO A 112 14.16 -3.57 -10.45
N ILE A 113 14.62 -2.42 -9.97
CA ILE A 113 15.31 -2.32 -8.68
C ILE A 113 14.33 -2.59 -7.52
N LEU A 114 13.14 -1.99 -7.54
CA LEU A 114 12.13 -2.19 -6.49
C LEU A 114 11.62 -3.64 -6.49
N GLN A 115 11.43 -4.22 -7.69
CA GLN A 115 11.08 -5.63 -7.85
C GLN A 115 12.17 -6.54 -7.24
N ARG A 116 13.45 -6.26 -7.51
CA ARG A 116 14.56 -7.03 -6.95
C ARG A 116 14.61 -6.93 -5.43
N VAL A 117 14.39 -5.75 -4.85
CA VAL A 117 14.35 -5.57 -3.39
C VAL A 117 13.22 -6.41 -2.79
N SER A 118 12.00 -6.32 -3.34
CA SER A 118 10.85 -7.10 -2.88
C SER A 118 11.13 -8.62 -2.91
N GLN A 119 11.75 -9.11 -3.98
CA GLN A 119 12.13 -10.53 -4.10
C GLN A 119 13.16 -10.95 -3.04
N VAL A 120 14.26 -10.19 -2.91
CA VAL A 120 15.33 -10.52 -1.95
C VAL A 120 14.81 -10.53 -0.51
N MET A 121 14.00 -9.53 -0.15
CA MET A 121 13.40 -9.46 1.18
C MET A 121 12.38 -10.59 1.41
N GLY A 122 11.55 -10.89 0.41
CA GLY A 122 10.60 -12.01 0.49
C GLY A 122 11.29 -13.36 0.68
N ASP A 123 12.38 -13.61 -0.05
CA ASP A 123 13.17 -14.84 0.09
C ASP A 123 13.83 -14.93 1.47
N HIS A 124 14.29 -13.80 2.00
CA HIS A 124 14.80 -13.73 3.36
C HIS A 124 13.71 -14.03 4.39
N TYR A 125 12.52 -13.46 4.25
CA TYR A 125 11.39 -13.67 5.17
C TYR A 125 10.95 -15.12 5.20
N GLU A 126 10.94 -15.78 4.05
CA GLU A 126 10.65 -17.20 3.96
C GLU A 126 11.72 -18.04 4.65
N LYS A 127 13.00 -17.77 4.37
CA LYS A 127 14.13 -18.48 4.97
C LYS A 127 14.17 -18.36 6.50
N GLU A 128 13.91 -17.16 7.03
CA GLU A 128 13.93 -16.88 8.47
C GLU A 128 12.58 -17.15 9.15
N GLY A 129 11.59 -17.66 8.42
CA GLY A 129 10.30 -18.07 8.98
C GLY A 129 9.45 -16.92 9.49
N PHE A 130 9.42 -15.79 8.78
CA PHE A 130 8.56 -14.63 9.08
C PHE A 130 7.09 -14.89 8.74
N TYR A 131 6.84 -15.65 7.68
CA TYR A 131 5.48 -15.93 7.22
C TYR A 131 4.77 -16.98 8.06
N TYR A 132 3.44 -16.95 8.01
CA TYR A 132 2.60 -18.01 8.52
C TYR A 132 2.69 -19.24 7.59
N THR A 133 2.90 -20.41 8.19
CA THR A 133 2.85 -21.72 7.53
C THR A 133 1.78 -22.57 8.22
N GLU A 134 0.85 -23.13 7.45
CA GLU A 134 -0.08 -24.12 7.99
C GLU A 134 0.70 -25.40 8.35
N SER A 135 0.57 -25.83 9.61
CA SER A 135 1.12 -27.08 10.13
C SER A 135 0.25 -28.27 9.77
#